data_AF-A0AAU9JLU6-F1
#
_entry.id   AF-A0AAU9JLU6-F1
#
_cell.length_a   1.000
_cell.length_b   1.000
_cell.length_c   1.000
_cell.angle_alpha   90.00
_cell.angle_beta   90.00
_cell.angle_gamma   90.00
#
_symmetry.space_group_name_H-M   'P 1'
#
loop_
_entity.id
_entity.type
_entity.pdbx_description
1 polymer ?
#
loop_
_entity_poly.entity_id
_entity_poly.type
_entity_poly.pdbx_seq_one_letter_code
_entity_poly.pdbx_strand_id
1 'polypeptide(L)'
;MDQYQIGRAFNTPIHQISEFLYIGSRAGAEDRRYLFQLNIKHILVILPYYSKPPFPNDFNYLFIQLTDDPEEDLLSILPEALRFIHSAIVNHENVLVHCNAGVSRSGATVIAYLMASRHIHFEKALSIVQSIRPCVLPNEGFQMQLKSQSPFMLSQLI
;
A
#
# COMPACT_ATOMS: atom_id res chain seq x y z
N MET A 1 10.57 22.44 6.86
CA MET A 1 9.60 21.57 7.56
C MET A 1 10.08 21.42 8.98
N ASP A 2 9.22 21.70 9.96
CA ASP A 2 9.61 21.80 11.37
C ASP A 2 9.76 20.40 12.02
N GLN A 3 10.66 20.26 13.00
CA GLN A 3 11.00 18.97 13.63
C GLN A 3 9.79 18.27 14.27
N TYR A 4 8.76 19.04 14.65
CA TYR A 4 7.50 18.52 15.18
C TYR A 4 6.64 17.79 14.12
N GLN A 5 6.66 18.28 12.87
CA GLN A 5 5.99 17.62 11.73
C GLN A 5 6.74 16.33 11.34
N ILE A 6 8.07 16.35 11.42
CA ILE A 6 8.93 15.19 11.17
C ILE A 6 8.66 14.09 12.22
N GLY A 7 8.57 14.44 13.51
CA GLY A 7 8.25 13.49 14.58
C GLY A 7 6.85 12.85 14.47
N ARG A 8 5.85 13.60 14.00
CA ARG A 8 4.51 13.04 13.70
C ARG A 8 4.52 12.13 12.47
N ALA A 9 5.26 12.46 11.42
CA ALA A 9 5.37 11.63 10.22
C ALA A 9 6.02 10.25 10.51
N PHE A 10 6.91 10.17 11.51
CA PHE A 10 7.50 8.89 11.93
C PHE A 10 6.58 8.02 12.80
N ASN A 11 5.60 8.61 13.51
CA ASN A 11 4.73 7.90 14.45
C ASN A 11 3.27 7.74 13.94
N THR A 12 2.93 8.27 12.77
CA THR A 12 1.56 8.16 12.23
C THR A 12 1.38 6.79 11.55
N PRO A 13 0.39 5.99 11.97
CA PRO A 13 0.29 4.61 11.53
C PRO A 13 -0.26 4.46 10.10
N ILE A 14 -0.88 5.51 9.54
CA ILE A 14 -1.42 5.58 8.17
C ILE A 14 -1.09 6.95 7.55
N HIS A 15 -0.67 6.98 6.28
CA HIS A 15 -0.47 8.21 5.50
C HIS A 15 -1.26 8.15 4.19
N GLN A 16 -1.81 9.29 3.77
CA GLN A 16 -2.44 9.44 2.46
C GLN A 16 -1.36 9.68 1.40
N ILE A 17 -1.22 8.76 0.45
CA ILE A 17 -0.22 8.85 -0.62
C ILE A 17 -0.74 9.66 -1.81
N SER A 18 -2.02 9.53 -2.11
CA SER A 18 -2.71 10.33 -3.12
C SER A 18 -4.20 10.38 -2.82
N GLU A 19 -4.96 11.04 -3.69
CA GLU A 19 -6.42 11.00 -3.63
C GLU A 19 -6.89 9.55 -3.51
N PHE A 20 -7.73 9.29 -2.50
CA PHE A 20 -8.30 7.98 -2.16
C PHE A 20 -7.33 6.85 -1.77
N LEU A 21 -6.00 7.03 -1.87
CA LEU A 21 -5.02 5.97 -1.59
C LEU A 21 -4.23 6.22 -0.30
N TYR A 22 -4.31 5.26 0.62
CA TYR A 22 -3.62 5.27 1.90
C TYR A 22 -2.68 4.07 2.06
N ILE A 23 -1.57 4.27 2.78
CA ILE A 23 -0.66 3.21 3.21
C ILE A 23 -0.49 3.21 4.72
N GLY A 24 -0.43 2.04 5.34
CA GLY A 24 -0.28 1.95 6.79
C GLY A 24 0.33 0.68 7.32
N SER A 25 0.46 0.66 8.65
CA SER A 25 0.85 -0.50 9.45
C SER A 25 -0.37 -1.26 9.96
N ARG A 26 -0.15 -2.47 10.49
CA ARG A 26 -1.19 -3.26 11.16
C ARG A 26 -1.82 -2.50 12.33
N ALA A 27 -1.03 -1.77 13.12
CA ALA A 27 -1.55 -0.96 14.21
C ALA A 27 -2.55 0.10 13.73
N GLY A 28 -2.32 0.69 12.54
CA GLY A 28 -3.28 1.62 11.92
C GLY A 28 -4.54 0.93 11.43
N ALA A 29 -4.40 -0.24 10.79
CA ALA A 29 -5.52 -1.02 10.28
C ALA A 29 -6.40 -1.64 11.39
N GLU A 30 -5.88 -1.71 12.63
CA GLU A 30 -6.62 -2.19 13.81
C GLU A 30 -7.22 -1.04 14.65
N ASP A 31 -6.98 0.23 14.29
CA ASP A 31 -7.65 1.38 14.91
C ASP A 31 -8.95 1.76 14.16
N ARG A 32 -10.06 1.14 14.59
CA ARG A 32 -11.39 1.37 14.01
C ARG A 32 -11.76 2.86 13.93
N ARG A 33 -11.48 3.62 14.99
CA ARG A 33 -11.88 5.03 15.07
C ARG A 33 -11.10 5.84 14.05
N TYR A 34 -9.80 5.58 13.93
CA TYR A 34 -8.96 6.27 12.97
C TYR A 34 -9.35 5.93 11.52
N LEU A 35 -9.67 4.65 11.23
CA LEU A 35 -10.19 4.25 9.92
C LEU A 35 -11.48 4.99 9.54
N PHE A 36 -12.42 5.15 10.48
CA PHE A 36 -13.64 5.94 10.24
C PHE A 36 -13.35 7.43 10.03
N GLN A 37 -12.42 8.01 10.79
CA GLN A 37 -12.02 9.41 10.62
C GLN A 37 -11.41 9.67 9.23
N LEU A 38 -10.64 8.71 8.73
CA LEU A 38 -10.09 8.72 7.37
C LEU A 38 -11.12 8.31 6.30
N ASN A 39 -12.36 7.99 6.69
CA ASN A 39 -13.42 7.49 5.81
C ASN A 39 -12.98 6.30 4.93
N ILE A 40 -12.13 5.41 5.47
CA ILE A 40 -11.71 4.19 4.77
C ILE A 40 -12.94 3.32 4.49
N LYS A 41 -13.02 2.78 3.28
CA LYS A 41 -14.06 1.81 2.85
C LYS A 41 -13.47 0.46 2.49
N HIS A 42 -12.25 0.46 1.97
CA HIS A 42 -11.55 -0.72 1.47
C HIS A 42 -10.22 -0.92 2.18
N ILE A 43 -9.90 -2.17 2.53
CA ILE A 43 -8.65 -2.51 3.21
C ILE A 43 -8.00 -3.70 2.50
N LEU A 44 -6.87 -3.44 1.85
CA LEU A 44 -5.98 -4.46 1.31
C LEU A 44 -4.95 -4.87 2.37
N VAL A 45 -4.99 -6.15 2.73
CA VAL A 45 -4.14 -6.77 3.75
C VAL A 45 -3.12 -7.67 3.07
N ILE A 46 -1.82 -7.41 3.28
CA ILE A 46 -0.73 -8.20 2.72
C ILE A 46 0.13 -8.78 3.85
N LEU A 47 -0.11 -10.03 4.23
CA LEU A 47 0.52 -10.70 5.37
C LEU A 47 0.72 -12.20 5.08
N PRO A 48 1.71 -12.90 5.68
CA PRO A 48 1.87 -14.35 5.49
C PRO A 48 0.72 -15.15 6.11
N TYR A 49 0.03 -14.56 7.09
CA TYR A 49 -1.11 -15.14 7.75
C TYR A 49 -2.06 -14.03 8.21
N TYR A 50 -3.36 -14.27 8.03
CA TYR A 50 -4.42 -13.40 8.50
C TYR A 50 -5.60 -14.24 8.99
N SER A 51 -5.80 -14.26 10.31
CA SER A 51 -6.83 -15.11 10.92
C SER A 51 -8.24 -14.64 10.60
N LYS A 52 -8.51 -13.34 10.78
CA LYS A 52 -9.79 -12.71 10.45
C LYS A 52 -9.66 -11.18 10.36
N PRO A 53 -10.51 -10.53 9.55
CA PRO A 53 -10.67 -9.09 9.61
C PRO A 53 -11.12 -8.63 11.01
N PRO A 54 -10.53 -7.55 11.56
CA PRO A 54 -10.95 -6.98 12.84
C PRO A 54 -12.40 -6.46 12.81
N PHE A 55 -12.82 -5.90 11.67
CA PHE A 55 -14.08 -5.18 11.52
C PHE A 55 -14.84 -5.61 10.24
N PRO A 56 -15.23 -6.90 10.12
CA PRO A 56 -15.75 -7.48 8.87
C PRO A 56 -17.03 -6.81 8.34
N ASN A 57 -17.80 -6.15 9.21
CA ASN A 57 -19.06 -5.50 8.82
C ASN A 57 -18.89 -4.01 8.48
N ASP A 58 -17.70 -3.43 8.70
CA ASP A 58 -17.45 -2.00 8.54
C ASP A 58 -16.68 -1.67 7.25
N PHE A 59 -15.88 -2.60 6.74
CA PHE A 59 -15.00 -2.38 5.59
C PHE A 59 -15.00 -3.58 4.65
N ASN A 60 -14.75 -3.32 3.37
CA ASN A 60 -14.48 -4.34 2.38
C ASN A 60 -13.00 -4.75 2.47
N TYR A 61 -12.74 -6.03 2.74
CA TYR A 61 -11.39 -6.54 2.87
C TYR A 61 -10.99 -7.37 1.65
N LEU A 62 -9.74 -7.18 1.21
CA LEU A 62 -9.03 -8.15 0.40
C LEU A 62 -7.79 -8.60 1.19
N PHE A 63 -7.65 -9.90 1.39
CA PHE A 63 -6.44 -10.48 1.99
C PHE A 63 -5.65 -11.21 0.92
N ILE A 64 -4.37 -10.87 0.81
CA ILE A 64 -3.41 -11.58 -0.04
C ILE A 64 -2.26 -12.06 0.82
N GLN A 65 -1.92 -13.33 0.65
CA GLN A 65 -0.81 -13.95 1.35
C GLN A 65 0.53 -13.60 0.70
N LEU A 66 1.43 -12.98 1.44
CA LEU A 66 2.80 -12.71 1.00
C LEU A 66 3.74 -12.54 2.21
N THR A 67 4.84 -13.30 2.23
CA THR A 67 5.91 -13.13 3.22
C THR A 67 6.80 -11.95 2.84
N ASP A 68 7.45 -11.33 3.82
CA ASP A 68 8.38 -10.22 3.57
C ASP A 68 9.79 -10.72 3.25
N ASP A 69 9.88 -11.60 2.27
CA ASP A 69 11.13 -12.27 1.90
C ASP A 69 11.56 -11.82 0.48
N PRO A 70 12.85 -11.55 0.23
CA PRO A 70 13.34 -11.24 -1.11
C PRO A 70 13.09 -12.32 -2.18
N GLU A 71 12.89 -13.57 -1.78
CA GLU A 71 12.62 -14.69 -2.69
C GLU A 71 11.12 -14.85 -3.04
N GLU A 72 10.22 -14.14 -2.36
CA GLU A 72 8.78 -14.20 -2.61
C GLU A 72 8.39 -13.50 -3.92
N ASP A 73 7.39 -14.04 -4.61
CA ASP A 73 6.90 -13.52 -5.89
C ASP A 73 5.85 -12.43 -5.68
N LEU A 74 6.32 -11.17 -5.61
CA LEU A 74 5.44 -10.00 -5.56
C LEU A 74 4.61 -9.87 -6.84
N LEU A 75 5.17 -10.18 -8.01
CA LEU A 75 4.49 -9.96 -9.29
C LEU A 75 3.22 -10.81 -9.40
N SER A 76 3.22 -12.02 -8.84
CA SER A 76 2.05 -12.91 -8.79
C SER A 76 0.82 -12.26 -8.14
N ILE A 77 1.01 -11.39 -7.15
CA ILE A 77 -0.10 -10.77 -6.40
C ILE A 77 -0.61 -9.47 -7.03
N LEU A 78 0.19 -8.82 -7.87
CA LEU A 78 -0.13 -7.48 -8.37
C LEU A 78 -1.45 -7.42 -9.16
N PRO A 79 -1.81 -8.39 -10.02
CA PRO A 79 -3.08 -8.32 -10.75
C PRO A 79 -4.28 -8.16 -9.82
N GLU A 80 -4.35 -8.93 -8.73
CA GLU A 80 -5.46 -8.87 -7.79
C GLU A 80 -5.41 -7.61 -6.90
N ALA A 81 -4.24 -7.32 -6.33
CA ALA A 81 -4.03 -6.16 -5.48
C ALA A 81 -4.34 -4.83 -6.20
N LEU A 82 -3.82 -4.66 -7.42
CA LEU A 82 -3.95 -3.41 -8.18
C LEU A 82 -5.39 -3.19 -8.64
N ARG A 83 -6.12 -4.23 -9.07
CA ARG A 83 -7.55 -4.13 -9.40
C ARG A 83 -8.39 -3.71 -8.20
N PHE A 84 -8.11 -4.26 -7.02
CA PHE A 84 -8.82 -3.89 -5.80
C PHE A 84 -8.59 -2.41 -5.44
N ILE A 85 -7.34 -1.96 -5.49
CA ILE A 85 -6.98 -0.56 -5.27
C ILE A 85 -7.66 0.34 -6.31
N HIS A 86 -7.56 0.00 -7.59
CA HIS A 86 -8.08 0.81 -8.68
C HIS A 86 -9.61 0.94 -8.61
N SER A 87 -10.31 -0.16 -8.34
CA SER A 87 -11.77 -0.18 -8.18
C SER A 87 -12.24 0.76 -7.06
N ALA A 88 -11.55 0.81 -5.92
CA ALA A 88 -11.90 1.75 -4.87
C ALA A 88 -11.69 3.22 -5.33
N ILE A 89 -10.56 3.49 -5.99
CA ILE A 89 -10.20 4.84 -6.43
C ILE A 89 -11.16 5.37 -7.50
N VAL A 90 -11.55 4.56 -8.50
CA VAL A 90 -12.48 5.00 -9.56
C VAL A 90 -13.92 5.19 -9.05
N ASN A 91 -14.26 4.60 -7.90
CA ASN A 91 -15.52 4.85 -7.20
C ASN A 91 -15.45 6.00 -6.20
N HIS A 92 -14.32 6.73 -6.14
CA HIS A 92 -14.07 7.81 -5.18
C HIS A 92 -14.14 7.35 -3.71
N GLU A 93 -13.68 6.13 -3.43
CA GLU A 93 -13.69 5.53 -2.11
C GLU A 93 -12.27 5.34 -1.56
N ASN A 94 -12.06 5.68 -0.29
CA ASN A 94 -10.74 5.57 0.32
C ASN A 94 -10.35 4.10 0.56
N VAL A 95 -9.17 3.73 0.07
CA VAL A 95 -8.56 2.42 0.26
C VAL A 95 -7.27 2.51 1.09
N LEU A 96 -7.15 1.63 2.07
CA LEU A 96 -5.94 1.43 2.85
C LEU A 96 -5.22 0.17 2.37
N VAL A 97 -3.94 0.31 1.99
CA VAL A 97 -3.04 -0.82 1.75
C VAL A 97 -2.11 -0.97 2.96
N HIS A 98 -2.12 -2.12 3.61
CA HIS A 98 -1.26 -2.35 4.76
C HIS A 98 -0.62 -3.74 4.77
N CYS A 99 0.52 -3.82 5.45
CA CYS A 99 1.15 -5.06 5.87
C CYS A 99 1.37 -5.00 7.38
N ASN A 100 2.43 -5.62 7.90
CA ASN A 100 2.75 -5.53 9.33
C ASN A 100 3.23 -4.11 9.71
N ALA A 101 4.34 -3.66 9.11
CA ALA A 101 4.97 -2.38 9.45
C ALA A 101 4.56 -1.21 8.53
N GLY A 102 3.94 -1.49 7.39
CA GLY A 102 3.69 -0.46 6.37
C GLY A 102 4.98 0.02 5.70
N VAL A 103 5.94 -0.88 5.48
CA VAL A 103 7.29 -0.58 5.01
C VAL A 103 7.57 -1.26 3.67
N SER A 104 7.57 -2.59 3.65
CA SER A 104 8.04 -3.37 2.49
C SER A 104 6.88 -3.84 1.60
N ARG A 105 6.17 -4.93 1.92
CA ARG A 105 5.07 -5.48 1.10
C ARG A 105 4.03 -4.44 0.63
N SER A 106 3.40 -3.74 1.57
CA SER A 106 2.43 -2.69 1.23
C SER A 106 3.07 -1.51 0.49
N GLY A 107 4.34 -1.19 0.81
CA GLY A 107 5.10 -0.17 0.09
C GLY A 107 5.32 -0.56 -1.37
N ALA A 108 5.73 -1.80 -1.61
CA ALA A 108 5.95 -2.35 -2.94
C ALA A 108 4.66 -2.33 -3.77
N THR A 109 3.53 -2.76 -3.19
CA THR A 109 2.23 -2.74 -3.86
C THR A 109 1.76 -1.31 -4.19
N VAL A 110 1.92 -0.36 -3.27
CA VAL A 110 1.57 1.05 -3.53
C VAL A 110 2.47 1.66 -4.61
N ILE A 111 3.77 1.35 -4.58
CA ILE A 111 4.71 1.76 -5.64
C ILE A 111 4.27 1.19 -6.99
N ALA A 112 3.94 -0.10 -7.05
CA ALA A 112 3.43 -0.74 -8.27
C ALA A 112 2.17 -0.06 -8.79
N TYR A 113 1.24 0.30 -7.90
CA TYR A 113 0.03 1.03 -8.27
C TYR A 113 0.34 2.42 -8.85
N LEU A 114 1.28 3.17 -8.25
CA LEU A 114 1.69 4.47 -8.79
C LEU A 114 2.41 4.33 -10.13
N MET A 115 3.23 3.29 -10.30
CA MET A 115 3.86 2.98 -11.59
C MET A 115 2.79 2.75 -12.67
N ALA A 116 1.79 1.92 -12.38
CA ALA A 116 0.68 1.62 -13.29
C ALA A 116 -0.17 2.86 -13.63
N SER A 117 -0.68 3.54 -12.59
CA SER A 117 -1.68 4.62 -12.74
C SER A 117 -1.11 5.94 -13.25
N ARG A 118 0.18 6.19 -13.07
CA ARG A 118 0.84 7.45 -13.47
C ARG A 118 1.86 7.27 -14.58
N HIS A 119 2.04 6.05 -15.08
CA HIS A 119 3.05 5.72 -16.10
C HIS A 119 4.47 6.18 -15.73
N ILE A 120 4.89 5.95 -14.48
CA ILE A 120 6.21 6.34 -13.96
C ILE A 120 7.03 5.12 -13.55
N HIS A 121 8.35 5.23 -13.64
CA HIS A 121 9.27 4.17 -13.21
C HIS A 121 9.41 4.08 -11.69
N PHE A 122 9.95 2.94 -11.24
CA PHE A 122 10.13 2.59 -9.83
C PHE A 122 10.76 3.71 -9.00
N GLU A 123 11.87 4.30 -9.44
CA GLU A 123 12.60 5.33 -8.69
C GLU A 123 11.73 6.55 -8.41
N LYS A 124 10.93 6.97 -9.40
CA LYS A 124 10.02 8.10 -9.25
C LYS A 124 8.86 7.75 -8.32
N ALA A 125 8.25 6.57 -8.47
CA ALA A 125 7.18 6.11 -7.61
C ALA A 125 7.65 5.96 -6.15
N LEU A 126 8.81 5.35 -5.91
CA LEU A 126 9.43 5.25 -4.59
C LEU A 126 9.66 6.63 -3.98
N SER A 127 10.23 7.57 -4.74
CA SER A 127 10.49 8.93 -4.25
C SER A 127 9.21 9.65 -3.79
N ILE A 128 8.10 9.48 -4.53
CA ILE A 128 6.80 10.04 -4.18
C ILE A 128 6.31 9.43 -2.86
N VAL A 129 6.32 8.10 -2.74
CA VAL A 129 5.86 7.44 -1.52
C VAL A 129 6.73 7.82 -0.32
N GLN A 130 8.06 7.84 -0.46
CA GLN A 130 8.98 8.19 0.62
C GLN A 130 8.89 9.66 1.04
N SER A 131 8.56 10.57 0.12
CA SER A 131 8.32 11.99 0.48
C SER A 131 7.15 12.18 1.46
N ILE A 132 6.23 11.21 1.52
CA ILE A 132 5.04 11.22 2.38
C ILE A 132 5.21 10.26 3.56
N ARG A 133 5.74 9.06 3.32
CA ARG A 133 6.01 8.02 4.32
C ARG A 133 7.48 7.58 4.22
N PRO A 134 8.41 8.29 4.89
CA PRO A 134 9.86 8.08 4.74
C PRO A 134 10.37 6.67 5.07
N CYS A 135 9.63 5.92 5.90
CA CYS A 135 10.00 4.56 6.26
C CYS A 135 9.74 3.51 5.16
N VAL A 136 9.06 3.86 4.06
CA VAL A 136 8.79 2.90 2.99
C VAL A 136 10.09 2.51 2.30
N LEU A 137 10.37 1.22 2.31
CA LEU A 137 11.50 0.60 1.64
C LEU A 137 11.15 -0.87 1.40
N PRO A 138 10.70 -1.25 0.20
CA PRO A 138 10.57 -2.66 -0.19
C PRO A 138 11.87 -3.42 0.03
N ASN A 139 11.80 -4.70 0.38
CA ASN A 139 12.97 -5.55 0.38
C ASN A 139 13.62 -5.60 -1.01
N GLU A 140 14.89 -6.00 -1.08
CA GLU A 140 15.66 -5.94 -2.34
C GLU A 140 15.07 -6.77 -3.47
N GLY A 141 14.48 -7.94 -3.16
CA GLY A 141 13.79 -8.79 -4.12
C GLY A 141 12.61 -8.09 -4.77
N PHE A 142 11.75 -7.46 -3.96
CA PHE A 142 10.62 -6.67 -4.44
C PHE A 142 11.06 -5.45 -5.25
N GLN A 143 12.14 -4.78 -4.83
CA GLN A 143 12.69 -3.67 -5.62
C GLN A 143 13.17 -4.16 -7.00
N MET A 144 13.89 -5.29 -7.07
CA MET A 144 14.35 -5.86 -8.34
C MET A 144 13.18 -6.27 -9.24
N GLN A 145 12.16 -6.90 -8.67
CA GLN A 145 10.95 -7.29 -9.38
C GLN A 145 10.21 -6.06 -9.94
N LEU A 146 10.07 -4.98 -9.18
CA LEU A 146 9.41 -3.76 -9.68
C LEU A 146 10.25 -3.01 -10.71
N LYS A 147 11.58 -2.95 -10.54
CA LYS A 147 12.49 -2.32 -11.51
C LYS A 147 12.50 -3.05 -12.85
N SER A 148 12.24 -4.36 -12.86
CA SER A 148 12.14 -5.14 -14.10
C SER A 148 10.81 -4.95 -14.83
N GLN A 149 9.81 -4.31 -14.22
CA GLN A 149 8.53 -4.03 -14.86
C GLN A 149 8.52 -2.69 -15.58
N SER A 150 7.89 -2.66 -16.76
CA SER A 150 7.56 -1.39 -17.41
C SER A 150 6.24 -0.84 -16.83
N PRO A 151 6.12 0.50 -16.68
CA PRO A 151 4.87 1.12 -16.25
C PRO A 151 3.70 0.77 -17.18
N PHE A 152 3.97 0.57 -18.47
CA PHE A 152 2.98 0.15 -19.45
C PHE A 152 2.41 -1.24 -19.13
N MET A 153 3.26 -2.24 -18.86
CA MET A 153 2.80 -3.59 -18.52
C MET A 153 1.95 -3.60 -17.25
N LEU A 154 2.35 -2.85 -16.22
CA LEU A 154 1.58 -2.72 -14.99
C LEU A 154 0.24 -1.99 -15.22
N SER A 155 0.17 -1.03 -16.14
CA SER A 155 -1.08 -0.35 -16.47
C SER A 155 -2.14 -1.26 -17.10
N GLN A 156 -1.75 -2.41 -17.68
CA GLN A 156 -2.71 -3.39 -18.20
C GLN A 156 -3.42 -4.20 -17.10
N LEU A 157 -3.02 -4.02 -15.84
CA LEU A 157 -3.64 -4.67 -14.68
C LEU A 157 -4.80 -3.87 -14.08
N ILE A 158 -5.00 -2.61 -14.50
CA ILE A 158 -5.99 -1.69 -13.92
C ILE A 158 -6.92 -1.10 -14.96
#